data_AF-A0A447RGL2-F1
#
_entry.id   AF-A0A447RGL2-F1
#
_cell.length_a   1.000
_cell.length_b   1.000
_cell.length_c   1.000
_cell.angle_alpha   90.00
_cell.angle_beta   90.00
_cell.angle_gamma   90.00
#
_symmetry.space_group_name_H-M   'P 1'
#
loop_
_entity.id
_entity.type
_entity.pdbx_description
1 polymer ?
#
loop_
_entity_poly.entity_id
_entity_poly.type
_entity_poly.pdbx_seq_one_letter_code
_entity_poly.pdbx_strand_id
1 'polypeptide(L)'
;MLLKELAVFEVLSTPIWVVHPFNERVVYANQASRTLSGEMSLNEMRNGIYSTCPETQLQHYLRYLDTMSEIFEVWTLPTANGLQSVYCKNHPD
;
A
#
# COMPACT_ATOMS: atom_id res chain seq x y z
N MET A 1 -9.20 -14.95 4.29
CA MET A 1 -9.98 -13.92 3.57
C MET A 1 -10.26 -14.42 2.16
N LEU A 2 -11.53 -14.50 1.80
CA LEU A 2 -11.96 -14.97 0.47
C LEU A 2 -11.89 -13.79 -0.51
N LEU A 3 -11.40 -14.02 -1.74
CA LEU A 3 -11.34 -12.98 -2.79
C LEU A 3 -12.68 -12.26 -3.02
N LYS A 4 -13.81 -12.93 -2.74
CA LYS A 4 -15.15 -12.35 -2.85
C LYS A 4 -15.42 -11.22 -1.85
N GLU A 5 -14.80 -11.27 -0.66
CA GLU A 5 -14.95 -10.24 0.36
C GLU A 5 -14.24 -8.94 -0.06
N LEU A 6 -13.15 -9.05 -0.81
CA LEU A 6 -12.37 -7.92 -1.31
C LEU A 6 -13.03 -7.14 -2.44
N ALA A 7 -14.05 -7.71 -3.09
CA ALA A 7 -14.76 -7.05 -4.19
C ALA A 7 -15.42 -5.73 -3.75
N VAL A 8 -15.71 -5.58 -2.46
CA VAL A 8 -16.22 -4.31 -1.89
C VAL A 8 -15.24 -3.16 -2.06
N PHE A 9 -13.93 -3.41 -2.15
CA PHE A 9 -12.94 -2.37 -2.36
C PHE A 9 -12.90 -1.85 -3.81
N GLU A 10 -13.48 -2.59 -4.76
CA GLU A 10 -13.49 -2.19 -6.17
C GLU A 10 -14.35 -0.94 -6.41
N VAL A 11 -15.35 -0.67 -5.55
CA VAL A 11 -16.21 0.51 -5.68
C VAL A 11 -15.59 1.78 -5.09
N LEU A 12 -14.46 1.66 -4.38
CA LEU A 12 -13.82 2.79 -3.72
C LEU A 12 -12.90 3.54 -4.69
N SER A 13 -12.99 4.87 -4.66
CA SER A 13 -12.05 5.75 -5.37
C SER A 13 -10.72 5.87 -4.63
N THR A 14 -10.67 5.52 -3.35
CA THR A 14 -9.42 5.48 -2.58
C THR A 14 -8.56 4.32 -3.08
N PRO A 15 -7.29 4.56 -3.44
CA PRO A 15 -6.34 3.51 -3.78
C PRO A 15 -6.16 2.51 -2.63
N ILE A 16 -6.41 1.23 -2.88
CA ILE A 16 -6.25 0.15 -1.89
C ILE A 16 -5.35 -0.94 -2.44
N TRP A 17 -4.35 -1.32 -1.65
CA TRP A 17 -3.56 -2.53 -1.83
C TRP A 17 -3.75 -3.42 -0.61
N VAL A 18 -4.09 -4.68 -0.83
CA VAL A 18 -4.09 -5.70 0.23
C VAL A 18 -2.88 -6.58 0.03
N VAL A 19 -1.99 -6.59 1.03
CA VAL A 19 -0.67 -7.17 0.92
C VAL A 19 -0.49 -8.23 2.00
N HIS A 20 0.07 -9.38 1.63
CA HIS A 20 0.39 -10.41 2.60
C HIS A 20 1.66 -10.01 3.37
N PRO A 21 1.63 -9.89 4.70
CA PRO A 21 2.67 -9.19 5.45
C PRO A 21 4.03 -9.90 5.48
N PHE A 22 4.06 -11.23 5.37
CA PHE A 22 5.32 -12.01 5.49
C PHE A 22 6.09 -12.21 4.18
N ASN A 23 5.42 -12.11 3.04
CA ASN A 23 6.04 -12.32 1.73
C ASN A 23 5.82 -11.12 0.80
N GLU A 24 5.19 -10.06 1.33
CA GLU A 24 4.90 -8.78 0.69
C GLU A 24 4.19 -8.89 -0.67
N ARG A 25 3.53 -10.02 -0.93
CA ARG A 25 2.78 -10.21 -2.16
C ARG A 25 1.48 -9.43 -2.10
N VAL A 26 1.23 -8.58 -3.09
CA VAL A 26 -0.07 -7.96 -3.32
C VAL A 26 -1.08 -9.06 -3.64
N VAL A 27 -2.03 -9.28 -2.73
CA VAL A 27 -3.12 -10.27 -2.88
C VAL A 27 -4.27 -9.66 -3.67
N TYR A 28 -4.46 -8.35 -3.56
CA TYR A 28 -5.47 -7.59 -4.27
C TYR A 28 -5.05 -6.12 -4.38
N ALA A 29 -5.46 -5.48 -5.46
CA ALA A 29 -5.36 -4.05 -5.67
C ALA A 29 -6.66 -3.63 -6.37
N ASN A 30 -7.32 -2.54 -5.96
CA ASN A 30 -8.52 -2.05 -6.64
C ASN A 30 -8.17 -1.24 -7.91
N GLN A 31 -9.17 -0.82 -8.69
CA GLN A 31 -8.92 -0.04 -9.90
C GLN A 31 -8.13 1.25 -9.63
N ALA A 32 -8.47 1.98 -8.57
CA ALA A 32 -7.80 3.23 -8.23
C ALA A 32 -6.30 3.02 -7.93
N SER A 33 -5.94 1.97 -7.20
CA SER A 33 -4.55 1.67 -6.89
C SER A 33 -3.76 1.17 -8.10
N ARG A 34 -4.35 0.34 -8.97
CA ARG A 34 -3.72 -0.08 -10.23
C ARG A 34 -3.46 1.11 -11.16
N THR A 35 -4.41 2.04 -11.26
CA THR A 35 -4.21 3.28 -12.03
C THR A 35 -3.13 4.16 -11.42
N LEU A 36 -3.06 4.26 -10.09
CA LEU A 36 -2.06 5.07 -9.39
C LEU A 36 -0.65 4.45 -9.49
N SER A 37 -0.51 3.14 -9.36
CA SER A 37 0.79 2.46 -9.43
C SER A 37 1.34 2.40 -10.86
N GLY A 38 0.47 2.39 -11.86
CA GLY A 38 0.86 2.04 -13.23
C GLY A 38 1.59 0.69 -13.23
N GLU A 39 2.76 0.65 -13.87
CA GLU A 39 3.61 -0.54 -13.95
C GLU A 39 4.53 -0.74 -12.74
N MET A 40 4.55 0.19 -11.77
CA MET A 40 5.42 0.06 -10.60
C MET A 40 4.90 -1.01 -9.64
N SER A 41 5.81 -1.89 -9.22
CA SER A 41 5.55 -2.85 -8.14
C SER A 41 5.47 -2.17 -6.77
N LEU A 42 4.81 -2.82 -5.81
CA LEU A 42 4.77 -2.35 -4.42
C LEU A 42 6.18 -2.09 -3.86
N ASN A 43 7.12 -2.97 -4.16
CA ASN A 43 8.50 -2.84 -3.69
C ASN A 43 9.18 -1.59 -4.27
N GLU A 44 9.00 -1.31 -5.56
CA GLU A 44 9.54 -0.09 -6.20
C GLU A 44 8.90 1.17 -5.62
N MET A 45 7.59 1.14 -5.32
CA MET A 45 6.90 2.28 -4.72
C MET A 45 7.36 2.55 -3.28
N ARG A 46 7.49 1.49 -2.45
CA ARG A 46 7.90 1.60 -1.03
C ARG A 46 9.38 1.92 -0.83
N ASN A 47 10.23 1.60 -1.82
CA ASN A 47 11.69 1.82 -1.75
C ASN A 47 12.22 2.81 -2.80
N GLY A 48 11.34 3.61 -3.42
CA GLY A 48 11.74 4.63 -4.38
C GLY A 48 12.43 5.83 -3.72
N ILE A 49 12.93 6.74 -4.56
CA ILE A 49 13.79 7.86 -4.16
C ILE A 49 13.16 8.86 -3.17
N TYR A 50 11.84 8.93 -3.11
CA TYR A 50 11.10 9.80 -2.19
C TYR A 50 10.48 9.02 -1.02
N SER A 51 10.70 7.70 -0.97
CA SER A 51 9.98 6.86 -0.03
C SER A 51 10.60 6.89 1.36
N THR A 52 9.74 6.83 2.37
CA THR A 52 10.13 6.73 3.78
C THR A 52 9.09 5.87 4.48
N CYS A 53 9.56 4.77 5.06
CA CYS A 53 8.74 3.78 5.73
C CYS A 53 9.28 3.57 7.15
N PRO A 54 8.43 3.63 8.20
CA PRO A 54 8.85 3.31 9.56
C PRO A 54 9.40 1.88 9.71
N GLU A 55 8.89 0.93 8.92
CA GLU A 55 9.35 -0.45 8.88
C GLU A 55 9.70 -0.87 7.46
N THR A 56 10.87 -1.50 7.33
CA THR A 56 11.35 -2.04 6.05
C THR A 56 10.61 -3.32 5.65
N GLN A 57 10.13 -4.10 6.62
CA GLN A 57 9.41 -5.35 6.40
C GLN A 57 7.96 -5.24 6.88
N LEU A 58 6.99 -5.62 6.05
CA LEU A 58 5.56 -5.44 6.37
C LEU A 58 5.11 -6.20 7.62
N GLN A 59 5.66 -7.40 7.89
CA GLN A 59 5.31 -8.16 9.11
C GLN A 59 5.61 -7.40 10.41
N HIS A 60 6.52 -6.43 10.38
CA HIS A 60 6.84 -5.65 11.57
C HIS A 60 5.70 -4.70 11.95
N TYR A 61 4.83 -4.34 11.00
CA TYR A 61 3.66 -3.53 11.30
C TYR A 61 2.64 -4.23 12.20
N LEU A 62 2.68 -5.56 12.29
CA LEU A 62 1.81 -6.33 13.18
C LEU A 62 1.92 -5.90 14.65
N ARG A 63 3.09 -5.42 15.09
CA ARG A 63 3.29 -4.92 16.48
C ARG A 63 2.49 -3.66 16.80
N TYR A 64 2.10 -2.88 15.78
CA TYR A 64 1.35 -1.64 15.94
C TYR A 64 -0.17 -1.87 15.91
N LEU A 65 -0.61 -3.08 15.55
CA LEU A 65 -2.01 -3.48 15.65
C LEU A 65 -2.47 -3.50 17.11
N ASP A 66 -1.63 -4.04 17.99
CA ASP A 66 -1.91 -4.12 19.43
C ASP A 66 -2.11 -2.74 20.08
N THR A 67 -1.46 -1.72 19.52
CA THR A 67 -1.51 -0.34 20.02
C THR A 67 -2.45 0.56 19.22
N MET A 68 -3.17 0.02 18.23
CA MET A 68 -4.02 0.76 17.28
C MET A 68 -3.36 2.05 16.75
N SER A 69 -2.05 2.01 16.54
CA SER A 69 -1.30 3.20 16.18
C SER A 69 -1.50 3.51 14.70
N GLU A 70 -1.82 4.77 14.39
CA GLU A 70 -1.83 5.22 13.00
C GLU A 70 -0.40 5.27 12.47
N ILE A 71 -0.19 4.58 11.35
CA ILE A 71 1.10 4.51 10.69
C ILE A 71 0.97 5.17 9.33
N PHE A 72 1.92 6.07 9.06
CA PHE A 72 2.03 6.76 7.79
C PHE A 72 3.34 6.37 7.10
N GLU A 73 3.25 6.08 5.82
CA GLU A 73 4.38 5.90 4.92
C GLU A 73 4.34 7.00 3.85
N VAL A 74 5.51 7.34 3.31
CA VAL A 74 5.61 8.15 2.08
C VAL A 74 6.13 7.23 1.00
N TRP A 75 5.42 7.14 -0.14
CA TRP A 75 5.80 6.30 -1.26
C TRP A 75 6.14 7.13 -2.49
N THR A 76 6.98 6.56 -3.35
CA THR A 76 7.33 7.09 -4.66
C THR A 76 6.38 6.51 -5.69
N LEU A 77 5.62 7.35 -6.38
CA LEU A 77 4.61 6.93 -7.35
C LEU A 77 4.81 7.61 -8.70
N PRO A 78 4.42 6.96 -9.82
CA PRO A 78 4.49 7.56 -11.14
C PRO A 78 3.32 8.53 -11.34
N THR A 79 3.60 9.66 -11.98
CA THR A 79 2.59 10.64 -12.40
C THR A 79 2.88 11.10 -13.83
N ALA A 80 1.95 11.83 -14.43
CA ALA A 80 2.15 12.45 -15.74
C ALA A 80 3.38 13.39 -15.79
N ASN A 81 3.83 13.89 -14.63
CA ASN A 81 4.97 14.81 -14.51
C ASN A 81 6.25 14.11 -13.99
N GLY A 82 6.29 12.77 -13.98
CA GLY A 82 7.39 11.98 -13.43
C GLY A 82 7.06 11.42 -12.04
N LEU A 83 8.10 11.04 -11.28
CA LEU A 83 7.93 10.45 -9.95
C LEU A 83 7.55 11.52 -8.91
N GLN A 84 6.63 11.20 -8.01
CA GLN A 84 6.20 12.07 -6.91
C GLN A 84 6.07 11.30 -5.59
N SER A 85 6.09 12.03 -4.48
CA SER A 85 5.77 11.49 -3.16
C SER A 85 4.26 11.51 -2.90
N VAL A 86 3.74 10.43 -2.33
CA VAL A 86 2.34 10.33 -1.87
C VAL A 86 2.31 9.75 -0.47
N TYR A 87 1.37 10.23 0.35
CA TYR A 87 1.14 9.74 1.71
C TYR A 87 0.24 8.51 1.70
N CYS A 88 0.70 7.45 2.34
CA CYS A 88 -0.02 6.19 2.49
C CYS A 88 -0.31 5.97 3.97
N LYS A 89 -1.55 5.58 4.29
CA LYS A 89 -1.98 5.26 5.65
C LYS A 89 -2.28 3.77 5.73
N ASN A 90 -1.65 3.08 6.67
CA ASN A 90 -2.00 1.69 6.96
C ASN A 90 -3.28 1.68 7.80
N HIS A 91 -4.29 0.93 7.38
CA HIS A 91 -5.50 0.71 8.17
C HIS A 91 -5.40 -0.67 8.84
N PRO A 92 -5.46 -0.74 10.18
CA PRO A 92 -5.66 -2.01 10.86
C PRO A 92 -7.12 -2.44 10.64
N ASP A 93 -7.35 -3.32 9.67
CA ASP A 93 -8.61 -4.08 9.56
C ASP A 93 -8.63 -5.23 10.59
#